data_AF-A0AAU4GHR0-F1
#
_entry.id   AF-A0AAU4GHR0-F1
#
_cell.length_a   1.000
_cell.length_b   1.000
_cell.length_c   1.000
_cell.angle_alpha   90.00
_cell.angle_beta   90.00
_cell.angle_gamma   90.00
#
_symmetry.space_group_name_H-M   'P 1'
#
loop_
_entity.id
_entity.type
_entity.pdbx_description
1 polymer ?
#
loop_
_entity_poly.entity_id
_entity_poly.type
_entity_poly.pdbx_seq_one_letter_code
_entity_poly.pdbx_strand_id
1 'polypeptide(L)'
;MVDLNYSQDVPFDLTIDPIAERPGAVISECRFGNVEGDPVTGYLVTPANPPRHQAGVVYQHTTGGREAFLPEAIQLAEAGAGGSALCLPFVAVRFVGDAAPAPLLFQFARFDIGVTAAESEEFYAAASEPKEQHWYDTGHVVNDVTAVADRARFLARHLDLPALPGVVAQRIG
;
A
#
# COMPACT_ATOMS: atom_id res chain seq x y z
N MET A 1 -16.19 25.46 -2.11
CA MET A 1 -15.63 24.15 -2.51
C MET A 1 -14.13 24.35 -2.54
N VAL A 2 -13.38 23.58 -1.77
CA VAL A 2 -11.92 23.72 -1.73
C VAL A 2 -11.34 23.22 -3.05
N ASP A 3 -10.34 23.93 -3.56
CA ASP A 3 -9.61 23.50 -4.75
C ASP A 3 -8.72 22.32 -4.37
N LEU A 4 -8.99 21.14 -4.93
CA LEU A 4 -8.22 19.92 -4.70
C LEU A 4 -7.09 19.74 -5.74
N ASN A 5 -6.88 20.72 -6.63
CA ASN A 5 -5.78 20.66 -7.57
C ASN A 5 -4.44 20.70 -6.83
N TYR A 6 -3.58 19.75 -7.15
CA TYR A 6 -2.22 19.73 -6.65
C TYR A 6 -1.44 20.92 -7.22
N SER A 7 -0.94 21.80 -6.35
CA SER A 7 -0.05 22.90 -6.72
C SER A 7 1.40 22.51 -6.45
N GLN A 8 2.19 22.39 -7.51
CA GLN A 8 3.63 22.08 -7.42
C GLN A 8 4.46 23.24 -6.81
N ASP A 9 3.90 24.45 -6.79
CA ASP A 9 4.59 25.66 -6.32
C ASP A 9 4.51 25.84 -4.79
N VAL A 10 3.71 25.03 -4.09
CA VAL A 10 3.60 25.08 -2.63
C VAL A 10 4.65 24.14 -2.03
N PRO A 11 5.51 24.61 -1.10
CA PRO A 11 6.45 23.75 -0.41
C PRO A 11 5.74 22.57 0.27
N PHE A 12 6.25 21.37 0.03
CA PHE A 12 5.81 20.19 0.76
C PHE A 12 6.53 20.20 2.10
N ASP A 13 5.89 20.76 3.13
CA ASP A 13 6.42 20.93 4.50
C ASP A 13 6.61 19.56 5.20
N LEU A 14 7.59 18.80 4.71
CA LEU A 14 7.86 17.42 5.06
C LEU A 14 8.89 17.33 6.18
N THR A 15 8.54 16.65 7.27
CA THR A 15 9.48 16.19 8.29
C THR A 15 9.57 14.67 8.27
N ILE A 16 10.78 14.16 8.45
CA ILE A 16 11.07 12.72 8.52
C ILE A 16 11.99 12.50 9.71
N ASP A 17 11.48 11.85 10.75
CA ASP A 17 12.19 11.59 12.00
C ASP A 17 12.32 10.07 12.19
N PRO A 18 13.54 9.51 12.12
CA PRO A 18 13.76 8.09 12.39
C PRO A 18 13.34 7.72 13.82
N ILE A 19 12.53 6.67 13.95
CA ILE A 19 12.02 6.22 15.26
C ILE A 19 12.43 4.78 15.60
N ALA A 20 12.80 3.97 14.61
CA ALA A 20 13.28 2.61 14.81
C ALA A 20 14.11 2.09 13.64
N GLU A 21 14.98 1.13 13.93
CA GLU A 21 15.75 0.36 12.95
C GLU A 21 15.44 -1.14 13.08
N ARG A 22 15.40 -1.83 11.95
CA ARG A 22 15.26 -3.28 11.82
C ARG A 22 16.36 -3.80 10.88
N PRO A 23 16.72 -5.09 10.96
CA PRO A 23 17.63 -5.69 9.98
C PRO A 23 17.09 -5.49 8.56
N GLY A 24 17.70 -4.57 7.80
CA GLY A 24 17.30 -4.26 6.43
C GLY A 24 16.31 -3.10 6.24
N ALA A 25 15.76 -2.50 7.30
CA ALA A 25 14.78 -1.41 7.20
C ALA A 25 14.94 -0.33 8.27
N VAL A 26 14.66 0.93 7.91
CA VAL A 26 14.56 2.08 8.81
C VAL A 26 13.13 2.57 8.81
N ILE A 27 12.55 2.74 10.00
CA ILE A 27 11.19 3.23 10.19
C ILE A 27 11.28 4.66 10.69
N SER A 28 10.67 5.59 9.97
CA SER A 28 10.60 7.00 10.33
C SER A 28 9.15 7.44 10.48
N GLU A 29 8.89 8.31 11.45
CA GLU A 29 7.66 9.11 11.43
C GLU A 29 7.81 10.16 10.33
N CYS A 30 6.77 10.28 9.50
CA CYS A 30 6.72 11.23 8.41
C CYS A 30 5.51 12.14 8.63
N ARG A 31 5.71 13.45 8.54
CA ARG A 31 4.63 14.45 8.69
C ARG A 31 4.69 15.47 7.57
N PHE A 32 3.54 15.81 6.99
CA PHE A 32 3.45 16.80 5.94
C PHE A 32 2.17 17.63 6.04
N GLY A 33 2.22 18.85 5.49
CA GLY A 33 1.07 19.76 5.47
C GLY A 33 -0.14 19.17 4.76
N ASN A 34 -1.33 19.43 5.31
CA ASN A 34 -2.61 19.04 4.73
C ASN A 34 -3.31 20.30 4.19
N VAL A 35 -3.95 20.19 3.03
CA VAL A 35 -4.72 21.29 2.41
C VAL A 35 -5.93 21.64 3.28
N GLU A 36 -6.54 20.64 3.92
CA GLU A 36 -7.69 20.83 4.81
C GLU A 36 -7.40 20.30 6.22
N GLY A 37 -7.10 21.19 7.16
CA GLY A 37 -7.03 20.86 8.58
C GLY A 37 -5.61 20.55 9.07
N ASP A 38 -5.50 19.62 10.01
CA ASP A 38 -4.23 19.30 10.66
C ASP A 38 -3.27 18.56 9.72
N PRO A 39 -1.94 18.75 9.88
CA PRO A 39 -0.95 18.04 9.07
C PRO A 39 -1.07 16.52 9.26
N VAL A 40 -0.85 15.81 8.16
CA VAL A 40 -0.94 14.35 8.11
C VAL A 40 0.33 13.76 8.70
N THR A 41 0.17 12.76 9.58
CA THR A 41 1.28 11.96 10.13
C THR A 41 1.14 10.51 9.68
N GLY A 42 2.22 9.92 9.19
CA GLY A 42 2.32 8.52 8.75
C GLY A 42 3.68 7.91 9.07
N TYR A 43 3.96 6.73 8.49
CA TYR A 43 5.25 6.08 8.60
C TYR A 43 5.91 5.95 7.23
N LEU A 44 7.18 6.34 7.16
CA LEU A 44 8.05 6.09 6.01
C LEU A 44 9.00 4.94 6.36
N VAL A 45 9.01 3.88 5.56
CA VAL A 45 9.86 2.71 5.78
C VAL A 45 10.83 2.55 4.60
N THR A 46 12.10 2.84 4.84
CA THR A 46 13.13 2.78 3.80
C THR A 46 14.06 1.58 4.01
N PRO A 47 14.62 0.98 2.95
CA PRO A 47 15.70 0.03 3.09
C PRO A 47 16.86 0.65 3.88
N ALA A 48 17.47 -0.11 4.77
CA ALA A 48 18.66 0.35 5.50
C ALA A 48 19.84 0.63 4.54
N ASN A 49 19.90 -0.09 3.41
CA ASN A 49 20.87 0.10 2.34
C ASN A 49 20.12 0.31 1.01
N PRO A 50 19.67 1.54 0.73
CA PRO A 50 18.85 1.81 -0.44
C PRO A 50 19.59 1.57 -1.77
N PRO A 51 18.98 0.87 -2.75
CA PRO A 51 19.53 0.80 -4.10
C PRO A 51 19.44 2.15 -4.83
N ARG A 52 20.20 2.29 -5.92
CA ARG A 52 20.24 3.51 -6.75
C ARG A 52 18.88 3.87 -7.35
N HIS A 53 18.07 2.87 -7.67
CA HIS A 53 16.69 3.02 -8.11
C HIS A 53 15.80 2.31 -7.11
N GLN A 54 14.81 3.03 -6.59
CA GLN A 54 13.84 2.50 -5.64
C GLN A 54 12.45 2.67 -6.21
N ALA A 55 11.68 1.60 -6.17
CA ALA A 55 10.23 1.71 -6.21
C ALA A 55 9.76 2.33 -4.89
N GLY A 56 8.65 3.07 -4.96
CA GLY A 56 7.91 3.57 -3.79
C GLY A 56 6.51 2.95 -3.79
N VAL A 57 6.10 2.39 -2.66
CA VAL A 57 4.73 1.87 -2.48
C VAL A 57 3.99 2.73 -1.46
N VAL A 58 2.77 3.16 -1.82
CA VAL A 58 1.87 3.88 -0.91
C VAL A 58 0.80 2.95 -0.36
N TYR A 59 0.77 2.78 0.97
CA TYR A 59 -0.27 2.02 1.65
C TYR A 59 -1.32 2.90 2.27
N GLN A 60 -2.55 2.75 1.80
CA GLN A 60 -3.70 3.44 2.33
C GLN A 60 -4.69 2.48 2.99
N HIS A 61 -5.25 2.86 4.14
CA HIS A 61 -6.34 2.16 4.82
C HIS A 61 -7.53 3.09 5.03
N THR A 62 -8.72 2.52 5.18
CA THR A 62 -9.91 3.23 5.67
C THR A 62 -10.12 3.02 7.17
N THR A 63 -9.78 1.82 7.66
CA THR A 63 -9.85 1.42 9.06
C THR A 63 -8.55 0.72 9.45
N GLY A 64 -8.04 0.98 10.67
CA GLY A 64 -6.81 0.36 11.17
C GLY A 64 -5.68 1.33 11.55
N GLY A 65 -5.79 2.60 11.17
CA GLY A 65 -4.79 3.62 11.51
C GLY A 65 -3.48 3.47 10.72
N ARG A 66 -2.55 4.40 10.93
CA ARG A 66 -1.28 4.47 10.18
C ARG A 66 -0.40 3.21 10.35
N GLU A 67 -0.69 2.38 11.34
CA GLU A 67 0.00 1.14 11.65
C GLU A 67 -0.46 -0.06 10.80
N ALA A 68 -1.62 0.02 10.12
CA ALA A 68 -2.30 -1.13 9.51
C ALA A 68 -1.45 -1.93 8.50
N PHE A 69 -0.58 -1.24 7.75
CA PHE A 69 0.31 -1.84 6.75
C PHE A 69 1.80 -1.69 7.10
N LEU A 70 2.12 -1.31 8.35
CA LEU A 70 3.50 -1.17 8.77
C LEU A 70 4.30 -2.48 8.63
N PRO A 71 3.75 -3.67 8.97
CA PRO A 71 4.46 -4.94 8.77
C PRO A 71 4.83 -5.20 7.31
N GLU A 72 3.94 -4.88 6.37
CA GLU A 72 4.16 -5.06 4.94
C GLU A 72 5.14 -4.05 4.36
N ALA A 73 5.07 -2.79 4.81
CA ALA A 73 6.04 -1.78 4.43
C ALA A 73 7.47 -2.17 4.88
N ILE A 74 7.61 -2.78 6.07
CA ILE A 74 8.88 -3.34 6.53
C ILE A 74 9.33 -4.51 5.65
N GLN A 75 8.46 -5.45 5.31
CA GLN A 75 8.82 -6.58 4.44
C GLN A 75 9.32 -6.14 3.06
N LEU A 76 8.72 -5.08 2.49
CA LEU A 76 9.19 -4.49 1.24
C LEU A 76 10.53 -3.78 1.39
N ALA A 77 10.73 -3.04 2.48
CA ALA A 77 12.00 -2.38 2.78
C ALA A 77 13.15 -3.37 2.98
N GLU A 78 12.89 -4.48 3.67
CA GLU A 78 13.82 -5.60 3.82
C GLU A 78 14.15 -6.26 2.46
N ALA A 79 13.23 -6.21 1.50
CA ALA A 79 13.45 -6.65 0.11
C ALA A 79 14.26 -5.66 -0.73
N GLY A 80 14.67 -4.51 -0.18
CA GLY A 80 15.40 -3.47 -0.90
C GLY A 80 14.51 -2.48 -1.67
N ALA A 81 13.19 -2.50 -1.45
CA ALA A 81 12.26 -1.52 -2.02
C ALA A 81 12.00 -0.36 -1.05
N GLY A 82 11.92 0.88 -1.53
CA GLY A 82 11.36 1.97 -0.72
C GLY A 82 9.86 1.74 -0.48
N GLY A 83 9.39 1.82 0.76
CA GLY A 83 7.96 1.71 1.10
C GLY A 83 7.50 2.90 1.93
N SER A 84 6.53 3.67 1.45
CA SER A 84 5.97 4.79 2.21
C SER A 84 4.53 4.46 2.60
N ALA A 85 4.25 4.15 3.87
CA ALA A 85 2.87 3.93 4.30
C ALA A 85 2.19 5.29 4.55
N LEU A 86 1.45 5.80 3.55
CA LEU A 86 0.69 7.05 3.67
C LEU A 86 -0.81 6.79 3.84
N CYS A 87 -1.34 7.24 4.96
CA CYS A 87 -2.78 7.26 5.23
C CYS A 87 -3.42 8.51 4.59
N LEU A 88 -4.22 8.33 3.54
CA LEU A 88 -5.11 9.36 3.00
C LEU A 88 -6.54 8.78 2.90
N PRO A 89 -7.61 9.57 3.01
CA PRO A 89 -8.95 9.09 2.70
C PRO A 89 -9.27 9.27 1.20
N PHE A 90 -9.62 8.23 0.46
CA PHE A 90 -10.19 8.35 -0.90
C PHE A 90 -11.33 7.37 -1.19
N VAL A 91 -12.20 7.74 -2.14
CA VAL A 91 -13.30 6.91 -2.66
C VAL A 91 -12.88 6.26 -3.98
N ALA A 92 -12.49 4.99 -3.94
CA ALA A 92 -11.79 4.28 -5.02
C ALA A 92 -12.57 4.12 -6.32
N VAL A 93 -13.88 3.86 -6.22
CA VAL A 93 -14.74 3.47 -7.35
C VAL A 93 -14.80 4.51 -8.47
N ARG A 94 -14.58 5.78 -8.17
CA ARG A 94 -14.63 6.86 -9.17
C ARG A 94 -13.40 6.92 -10.08
N PHE A 95 -12.28 6.34 -9.67
CA PHE A 95 -10.99 6.50 -10.34
C PHE A 95 -10.38 5.17 -10.81
N VAL A 96 -10.92 4.03 -10.37
CA VAL A 96 -10.37 2.70 -10.69
C VAL A 96 -10.36 2.39 -12.19
N GLY A 97 -11.29 2.98 -12.95
CA GLY A 97 -11.34 2.88 -14.41
C GLY A 97 -10.24 3.64 -15.14
N ASP A 98 -9.59 4.60 -14.47
CA ASP A 98 -8.55 5.46 -15.06
C ASP A 98 -7.12 5.02 -14.69
N ALA A 99 -6.97 3.88 -14.00
CA ALA A 99 -5.68 3.40 -13.52
C ALA A 99 -4.73 2.90 -14.63
N ALA A 100 -5.23 2.67 -15.84
CA ALA A 100 -4.41 2.23 -16.96
C ALA A 100 -3.22 3.20 -17.22
N PRO A 101 -2.03 2.68 -17.54
CA PRO A 101 -1.71 1.26 -17.81
C PRO A 101 -1.24 0.48 -16.56
N ALA A 102 -1.44 1.00 -15.34
CA ALA A 102 -0.94 0.35 -14.13
C ALA A 102 -1.67 -0.98 -13.89
N PRO A 103 -0.94 -2.06 -13.54
CA PRO A 103 -1.56 -3.33 -13.19
C PRO A 103 -2.31 -3.21 -11.86
N LEU A 104 -3.45 -3.90 -11.76
CA LEU A 104 -4.30 -3.92 -10.57
C LEU A 104 -4.44 -5.33 -10.00
N LEU A 105 -4.27 -5.48 -8.69
CA LEU A 105 -4.62 -6.69 -7.94
C LEU A 105 -5.79 -6.38 -7.01
N PHE A 106 -6.89 -7.12 -7.16
CA PHE A 106 -8.04 -7.07 -6.26
C PHE A 106 -8.01 -8.27 -5.32
N GLN A 107 -8.09 -8.01 -4.02
CA GLN A 107 -8.15 -9.04 -2.99
C GLN A 107 -9.45 -8.91 -2.21
N PHE A 108 -10.34 -9.87 -2.35
CA PHE A 108 -11.67 -9.86 -1.74
C PHE A 108 -11.84 -10.97 -0.70
N ALA A 109 -12.66 -10.70 0.31
CA ALA A 109 -12.97 -11.61 1.40
C ALA A 109 -14.33 -12.31 1.18
N ARG A 110 -14.36 -13.64 1.30
CA ARG A 110 -15.61 -14.42 1.17
C ARG A 110 -16.57 -14.24 2.34
N PHE A 111 -16.06 -13.90 3.52
CA PHE A 111 -16.84 -13.76 4.75
C PHE A 111 -16.91 -12.31 5.22
N ASP A 112 -16.74 -11.36 4.30
CA ASP A 112 -16.90 -9.95 4.58
C ASP A 112 -18.37 -9.63 4.90
N ILE A 113 -18.59 -9.01 6.05
CA ILE A 113 -19.93 -8.59 6.52
C ILE A 113 -20.26 -7.14 6.12
N GLY A 114 -19.26 -6.37 5.72
CA GLY A 114 -19.37 -4.97 5.32
C GLY A 114 -19.39 -4.75 3.81
N VAL A 115 -18.85 -5.69 3.03
CA VAL A 115 -18.84 -5.65 1.55
C VAL A 115 -19.34 -6.97 1.00
N THR A 116 -20.38 -6.92 0.18
CA THR A 116 -20.94 -8.11 -0.47
C THR A 116 -20.11 -8.56 -1.66
N ALA A 117 -20.26 -9.83 -2.04
CA ALA A 117 -19.60 -10.34 -3.24
C ALA A 117 -20.02 -9.59 -4.51
N ALA A 118 -21.29 -9.18 -4.61
CA ALA A 118 -21.79 -8.39 -5.74
C ALA A 118 -21.09 -7.03 -5.85
N GLU A 119 -20.93 -6.32 -4.73
CA GLU A 119 -20.21 -5.03 -4.70
C GLU A 119 -18.73 -5.17 -5.10
N SER A 120 -18.09 -6.27 -4.67
CA SER A 120 -16.71 -6.57 -5.08
C SER A 120 -16.58 -6.84 -6.58
N GLU A 121 -17.51 -7.62 -7.15
CA GLU A 121 -17.56 -7.89 -8.59
C GLU A 121 -17.86 -6.63 -9.41
N GLU A 122 -18.78 -5.78 -8.96
CA GLU A 122 -19.05 -4.48 -9.59
C GLU A 122 -17.81 -3.58 -9.60
N PHE A 123 -17.07 -3.53 -8.49
CA PHE A 123 -15.85 -2.75 -8.39
C PHE A 123 -14.74 -3.28 -9.29
N TYR A 124 -14.56 -4.61 -9.36
CA TYR A 124 -13.63 -5.24 -10.30
C TYR A 124 -14.00 -4.98 -11.76
N ALA A 125 -15.29 -5.05 -12.09
CA ALA A 125 -15.78 -4.80 -13.45
C ALA A 125 -15.51 -3.35 -13.90
N ALA A 126 -15.63 -2.36 -13.00
CA ALA A 126 -15.38 -0.96 -13.28
C ALA A 126 -13.90 -0.61 -13.53
N ALA A 127 -12.97 -1.51 -13.17
CA ALA A 127 -11.54 -1.28 -13.25
C ALA A 127 -10.97 -1.41 -14.68
N SER A 128 -9.89 -0.67 -14.94
CA SER A 128 -9.10 -0.80 -16.17
C SER A 128 -8.21 -2.05 -16.21
N GLU A 129 -7.72 -2.40 -17.39
CA GLU A 129 -6.73 -3.46 -17.60
C GLU A 129 -5.29 -2.91 -17.54
N PRO A 130 -4.28 -3.73 -17.16
CA PRO A 130 -4.37 -5.13 -16.79
C PRO A 130 -4.81 -5.34 -15.32
N LYS A 131 -5.72 -6.27 -15.05
CA LYS A 131 -6.20 -6.56 -13.69
C LYS A 131 -6.31 -8.05 -13.37
N GLU A 132 -6.05 -8.42 -12.12
CA GLU A 132 -6.28 -9.76 -11.56
C GLU A 132 -7.12 -9.70 -10.27
N GLN A 133 -7.90 -10.74 -9.99
CA GLN A 133 -8.82 -10.84 -8.86
C GLN A 133 -8.59 -12.13 -8.08
N HIS A 134 -8.40 -12.03 -6.77
CA HIS A 134 -8.20 -13.15 -5.87
C HIS A 134 -9.21 -13.10 -4.73
N TRP A 135 -9.76 -14.27 -4.36
CA TRP A 135 -10.75 -14.44 -3.29
C TRP A 135 -10.17 -15.28 -2.15
N TYR A 136 -10.36 -14.83 -0.92
CA TYR A 136 -9.80 -15.45 0.28
C TYR A 136 -10.87 -15.77 1.31
N ASP A 137 -10.68 -16.89 2.02
CA ASP A 137 -11.58 -17.38 3.07
C ASP A 137 -11.32 -16.63 4.40
N THR A 138 -11.52 -15.31 4.37
CA THR A 138 -11.25 -14.37 5.47
C THR A 138 -12.39 -13.34 5.61
N GLY A 139 -12.30 -12.50 6.64
CA GLY A 139 -13.21 -11.38 6.88
C GLY A 139 -12.67 -10.06 6.30
N HIS A 140 -13.31 -8.95 6.68
CA HIS A 140 -13.11 -7.62 6.09
C HIS A 140 -11.64 -7.13 5.98
N VAL A 141 -10.76 -7.53 6.91
CA VAL A 141 -9.38 -7.03 6.99
C VAL A 141 -8.41 -7.73 6.02
N VAL A 142 -8.86 -8.76 5.29
CA VAL A 142 -8.09 -9.52 4.26
C VAL A 142 -6.62 -9.80 4.66
N ASN A 143 -6.40 -10.22 5.90
CA ASN A 143 -5.08 -10.48 6.47
C ASN A 143 -4.66 -11.95 6.39
N ASP A 144 -5.30 -12.73 5.51
CA ASP A 144 -4.92 -14.12 5.25
C ASP A 144 -3.46 -14.20 4.79
N VAL A 145 -2.70 -15.20 5.25
CA VAL A 145 -1.27 -15.34 4.93
C VAL A 145 -1.03 -15.46 3.42
N THR A 146 -1.95 -16.10 2.71
CA THR A 146 -1.91 -16.24 1.25
C THR A 146 -2.17 -14.89 0.60
N ALA A 147 -3.12 -14.10 1.12
CA ALA A 147 -3.39 -12.76 0.62
C ALA A 147 -2.18 -11.84 0.80
N VAL A 148 -1.55 -11.85 1.98
CA VAL A 148 -0.34 -11.06 2.23
C VAL A 148 0.77 -11.44 1.25
N ALA A 149 0.95 -12.73 1.00
CA ALA A 149 1.97 -13.24 0.09
C ALA A 149 1.70 -12.89 -1.38
N ASP A 150 0.47 -13.03 -1.85
CA ASP A 150 0.10 -12.73 -3.23
C ASP A 150 0.25 -11.24 -3.53
N ARG A 151 -0.13 -10.37 -2.59
CA ARG A 151 0.14 -8.94 -2.68
C ARG A 151 1.63 -8.64 -2.79
N ALA A 152 2.44 -9.27 -1.94
CA ALA A 152 3.87 -9.06 -1.97
C ALA A 152 4.45 -9.54 -3.32
N ARG A 153 4.00 -10.69 -3.85
CA ARG A 153 4.45 -11.22 -5.15
C ARG A 153 4.03 -10.31 -6.29
N PHE A 154 2.81 -9.81 -6.27
CA PHE A 154 2.30 -8.87 -7.25
C PHE A 154 3.20 -7.63 -7.32
N LEU A 155 3.51 -7.02 -6.16
CA LEU A 155 4.41 -5.86 -6.10
C LEU A 155 5.81 -6.21 -6.60
N ALA A 156 6.39 -7.34 -6.16
CA ALA A 156 7.72 -7.75 -6.60
C ALA A 156 7.81 -7.95 -8.11
N ARG A 157 6.79 -8.56 -8.74
CA ARG A 157 6.72 -8.77 -10.20
C ARG A 157 6.70 -7.46 -10.98
N HIS A 158 6.05 -6.42 -10.47
CA HIS A 158 5.83 -5.17 -11.21
C HIS A 158 6.79 -4.04 -10.84
N LEU A 159 7.50 -4.15 -9.71
CA LEU A 159 8.42 -3.15 -9.21
C LEU A 159 9.90 -3.57 -9.31
N ASP A 160 10.18 -4.69 -9.99
CA ASP A 160 11.53 -5.24 -10.19
C ASP A 160 12.31 -5.42 -8.88
N LEU A 161 11.61 -5.92 -7.85
CA LEU A 161 12.21 -6.14 -6.55
C LEU A 161 12.94 -7.48 -6.54
N PRO A 162 14.16 -7.56 -5.98
CA PRO A 162 14.80 -8.86 -5.75
C PRO A 162 13.86 -9.68 -4.87
N ALA A 163 13.71 -10.97 -5.22
CA ALA A 163 12.69 -11.85 -4.67
C ALA A 163 12.45 -11.61 -3.17
N LEU A 164 11.17 -11.44 -2.79
CA LEU A 164 10.76 -11.17 -1.42
C LEU A 164 11.55 -12.03 -0.43
N PRO A 165 12.02 -11.46 0.69
CA PRO A 165 12.75 -12.18 1.71
C PRO A 165 12.10 -13.54 1.96
N GLY A 166 12.92 -14.58 2.05
CA GLY A 166 12.49 -15.99 2.09
C GLY A 166 11.45 -16.33 3.16
N VAL A 167 11.15 -15.41 4.08
CA VAL A 167 10.07 -15.50 5.07
C VAL A 167 8.69 -15.66 4.42
N VAL A 168 8.43 -15.06 3.24
CA VAL A 168 7.16 -15.27 2.50
C VAL A 168 7.20 -16.58 1.71
N ALA A 169 8.35 -16.92 1.11
CA ALA A 169 8.51 -18.16 0.34
C ALA A 169 8.44 -19.43 1.21
N GLN A 170 8.90 -19.37 2.46
CA GLN A 170 8.94 -20.52 3.38
C GLN A 170 7.61 -20.80 4.09
N ARG A 171 6.67 -19.83 4.12
CA ARG A 171 5.41 -19.95 4.88
C ARG A 171 4.23 -20.51 4.08
N ILE A 172 4.47 -20.88 2.83
CA ILE A 172 3.47 -21.37 1.86
C ILE A 172 4.02 -22.56 1.06
N GLY A 173 4.92 -23.32 1.70
CA GLY A 173 5.30 -24.66 1.28
C GLY A 173 4.35 -25.70 1.85
#